data_AF-A0A8T3U4D9-F1
#
_entry.id   AF-A0A8T3U4D9-F1
#
_cell.length_a   1.000
_cell.length_b   1.000
_cell.length_c   1.000
_cell.angle_alpha   90.00
_cell.angle_beta   90.00
_cell.angle_gamma   90.00
#
_symmetry.space_group_name_H-M   'P 1'
#
loop_
_entity.id
_entity.type
_entity.pdbx_description
1 polymer ?
#
loop_
_entity_poly.entity_id
_entity_poly.type
_entity_poly.pdbx_seq_one_letter_code
_entity_poly.pdbx_strand_id
1 'polypeptide(L)' 'MIVKEYGESNKDIIILLHGGGLSWWNYEEVSEILKSNYHVILPILDGH' A
#
# COMPACT_ATOMS: atom_id res chain seq x y z
N MET A 1 -12.36 0.18 -7.15
CA MET A 1 -11.13 -0.05 -6.38
C MET A 1 -10.51 1.28 -6.01
N ILE A 2 -10.41 1.57 -4.71
CA ILE A 2 -9.68 2.73 -4.18
C ILE A 2 -8.26 2.26 -3.87
N VAL A 3 -7.26 3.11 -4.11
CA VAL A 3 -5.86 2.79 -3.89
C VAL A 3 -5.22 3.93 -3.10
N LYS A 4 -4.40 3.56 -2.12
CA LYS A 4 -3.49 4.48 -1.43
C LYS A 4 -2.08 4.19 -1.89
N GLU A 5 -1.33 5.23 -2.25
CA GLU A 5 -0.01 5.11 -2.84
C GLU A 5 1.03 5.88 -2.03
N TYR A 6 2.27 5.39 -2.03
CA TYR A 6 3.44 6.04 -1.44
C TYR A 6 4.65 5.86 -2.36
N GLY A 7 5.51 6.88 -2.46
CA GLY A 7 6.76 6.76 -3.21
C GLY A 7 6.55 6.66 -4.73
N GLU A 8 5.56 7.36 -5.28
CA GLU A 8 5.15 7.35 -6.70
C GLU A 8 6.29 7.63 -7.70
N SER A 9 7.41 8.21 -7.27
CA SER A 9 8.59 8.45 -8.10
C SER A 9 9.51 7.23 -8.28
N ASN A 10 9.34 6.18 -7.48
CA ASN A 10 10.16 4.99 -7.53
C ASN A 10 9.73 4.05 -8.67
N LYS A 11 10.70 3.37 -9.28
CA LYS A 11 10.44 2.49 -10.43
C LYS A 11 9.98 1.09 -10.03
N ASP A 12 10.49 0.59 -8.90
CA ASP A 12 10.17 -0.74 -8.41
C ASP A 12 8.90 -0.69 -7.57
N ILE A 13 7.92 -1.51 -7.94
CA ILE A 13 6.57 -1.47 -7.36
C ILE A 13 6.40 -2.65 -6.39
N ILE A 14 5.83 -2.36 -5.22
CA ILE A 14 5.40 -3.39 -4.25
C ILE A 14 3.91 -3.16 -3.94
N ILE A 15 3.14 -4.24 -3.95
CA ILE A 15 1.73 -4.24 -3.55
C ILE A 15 1.60 -4.94 -2.20
N LEU A 16 0.98 -4.29 -1.21
CA LEU A 16 0.68 -4.90 0.07
C LEU A 16 -0.84 -5.14 0.20
N LEU A 17 -1.23 -6.41 0.30
CA LEU A 17 -2.63 -6.82 0.38
C LEU A 17 -2.99 -7.08 1.85
N HIS A 18 -4.03 -6.41 2.33
CA HIS A 18 -4.54 -6.62 3.68
C HIS A 18 -5.36 -7.91 3.78
N GLY A 19 -5.42 -8.48 5.00
CA GLY A 19 -6.28 -9.61 5.33
C GLY A 19 -7.73 -9.19 5.60
N GLY A 20 -8.58 -10.16 5.95
CA GLY A 20 -9.99 -9.93 6.28
C GLY A 20 -10.17 -9.06 7.53
N GLY A 21 -11.11 -8.11 7.50
CA GLY A 21 -11.39 -7.19 8.61
C GLY A 21 -10.36 -6.06 8.77
N LEU A 22 -9.43 -5.94 7.83
CA LEU A 22 -8.40 -4.90 7.76
C LEU A 22 -8.57 -4.09 6.47
N SER A 23 -7.80 -3.02 6.33
CA SER A 23 -7.67 -2.28 5.07
C SER A 23 -6.26 -1.70 4.97
N TRP A 24 -6.07 -0.71 4.09
CA TRP A 24 -4.79 -0.03 3.84
C TRP A 24 -4.08 0.45 5.11
N TRP A 25 -4.82 0.89 6.14
CA TRP A 25 -4.25 1.39 7.41
C TRP A 25 -3.36 0.36 8.12
N ASN A 26 -3.56 -0.95 7.90
CA ASN A 26 -2.74 -2.00 8.51
C ASN A 26 -1.27 -1.96 8.04
N TYR A 27 -0.99 -1.28 6.93
CA TYR A 27 0.36 -1.16 6.35
C TYR A 27 0.85 0.29 6.26
N GLU A 28 0.22 1.25 6.93
CA GLU A 28 0.59 2.66 6.83
C GLU A 28 2.06 2.90 7.26
N GLU A 29 2.46 2.41 8.43
CA GLU A 29 3.84 2.55 8.93
C GLU A 29 4.86 1.82 8.06
N VAL A 30 4.52 0.61 7.59
CA VAL A 30 5.37 -0.18 6.68
C VAL A 30 5.57 0.57 5.35
N SER A 31 4.52 1.22 4.85
CA SER A 31 4.57 1.98 3.60
C SER A 31 5.44 3.23 3.72
N GLU A 32 5.40 3.91 4.88
CA GLU A 32 6.28 5.04 5.19
C GLU A 32 7.77 4.68 5.16
N ILE A 33 8.12 3.46 5.58
CA ILE A 33 9.51 2.96 5.51
C ILE A 33 9.87 2.59 4.07
N LEU A 34 9.01 1.83 3.38
CA LEU A 34 9.28 1.28 2.05
C LEU A 34 9.27 2.34 0.94
N LYS A 35 8.54 3.44 1.10
CA LYS A 35 8.42 4.50 0.07
C LYS A 35 9.74 5.16 -0.31
N SER A 36 10.78 4.98 0.50
CA SER A 36 12.13 5.46 0.20
C SER A 36 12.79 4.72 -0.97
N ASN A 37 12.38 3.46 -1.23
CA ASN A 37 12.97 2.59 -2.24
C ASN A 37 11.95 2.07 -3.27
N TYR A 38 10.67 2.04 -2.91
CA TYR A 38 9.62 1.43 -3.73
C TYR A 38 8.42 2.36 -3.92
N HIS A 39 7.71 2.17 -5.03
CA HIS A 39 6.36 2.70 -5.22
C HIS A 39 5.40 1.69 -4.59
N VAL A 40 4.90 2.03 -3.42
CA VAL A 40 4.06 1.16 -2.61
C VAL A 40 2.60 1.43 -2.96
N ILE A 41 1.88 0.36 -3.29
CA ILE A 41 0.47 0.38 -3.65
C ILE A 41 -0.32 -0.43 -2.61
N LEU A 42 -1.27 0.24 -1.94
CA LEU A 42 -2.20 -0.35 -0.99
C LEU A 42 -3.62 -0.31 -1.57
N PRO A 43 -4.09 -1.39 -2.23
CA PRO A 43 -5.46 -1.46 -2.69
C PRO A 43 -6.41 -1.65 -1.50
N ILE A 44 -7.56 -0.99 -1.57
CA ILE A 44 -8.73 -1.30 -0.74
C ILE A 44 -9.54 -2.33 -1.52
N LEU A 45 -9.51 -3.58 -1.04
CA LEU A 45 -10.17 -4.70 -1.69
C LEU A 45 -11.69 -4.60 -1.53
N ASP A 46 -12.44 -4.92 -2.58
CA ASP A 46 -13.91 -4.84 -2.56
C ASP A 46 -14.49 -5.63 -1.36
N GLY A 47 -15.45 -5.01 -0.67
CA GLY A 47 -16.01 -5.54 0.57
C GLY A 47 -15.29 -5.10 1.85
N HIS A 48 -14.28 -4.22 1.76
CA HIS A 48 -13.60 -3.56 2.86
C HIS A 48 -13.60 -2.04 2.73
#